data_AF-A0A8S3VMW3-F1
#
_entry.id   AF-A0A8S3VMW3-F1
#
_cell.length_a   1.000
_cell.length_b   1.000
_cell.length_c   1.000
_cell.angle_alpha   90.00
_cell.angle_beta   90.00
_cell.angle_gamma   90.00
#
_symmetry.space_group_name_H-M   'P 1'
#
loop_
_entity.id
_entity.type
_entity.pdbx_description
1 polymer ?
#
loop_
_entity_poly.entity_id
_entity_poly.type
_entity_poly.pdbx_seq_one_letter_code
_entity_poly.pdbx_strand_id
1 'polypeptide(L)'
;MSWACLLPEELLCRPTSLIVLTGLDVTYNAIHKLIWDSFCNNRRPDRVPLQFKVFSGDHEYPKCRTNKRQSYEWYIPKGIVKTGWMHKHIQEVPAVVVVFFDLDWDEPMWKERQMECATRVEIVRNSLQGRSTKVAVVLIQKNAPLPPEKM
;
A
#
# COMPACT_ATOMS: atom_id res chain seq x y z
N MET A 1 -16.01 -39.07 4.84
CA MET A 1 -16.35 -37.72 4.34
C MET A 1 -15.94 -36.69 5.40
N SER A 2 -14.69 -36.21 5.44
CA SER A 2 -14.20 -35.28 6.48
C SER A 2 -13.70 -33.93 5.93
N TRP A 3 -13.95 -33.62 4.66
CA TRP A 3 -13.43 -32.41 4.01
C TRP A 3 -14.11 -31.10 4.46
N ALA A 4 -15.16 -31.17 5.29
CA ALA A 4 -15.99 -30.03 5.66
C ALA A 4 -15.58 -29.31 6.97
N CYS A 5 -14.54 -29.78 7.68
CA CYS A 5 -14.19 -29.24 9.01
C CYS A 5 -12.93 -28.38 9.07
N LEU A 6 -12.19 -28.21 7.96
CA LEU A 6 -10.97 -27.41 7.94
C LEU A 6 -11.28 -26.02 7.39
N LEU A 7 -11.24 -25.02 8.26
CA LEU A 7 -11.22 -23.62 7.85
C LEU A 7 -9.89 -23.35 7.11
N PRO A 8 -9.90 -22.55 6.03
CA PRO A 8 -8.69 -22.06 5.39
C PRO A 8 -7.70 -21.47 6.42
N GLU A 9 -6.41 -21.72 6.25
CA GLU A 9 -5.36 -21.23 7.15
C GLU A 9 -5.42 -19.70 7.30
N GLU A 10 -5.82 -18.99 6.24
CA GLU A 10 -5.97 -17.53 6.26
C GLU A 10 -7.04 -17.04 7.23
N LEU A 11 -8.02 -17.88 7.61
CA LEU A 11 -9.02 -17.58 8.64
C LEU A 11 -8.56 -17.96 10.05
N LEU A 12 -7.56 -18.83 10.16
CA LEU A 12 -7.00 -19.29 11.45
C LEU A 12 -5.86 -18.36 11.92
N CYS A 13 -5.26 -17.61 11.01
CA CYS A 13 -4.17 -16.69 11.30
C CYS A 13 -4.66 -15.29 11.69
N ARG A 14 -3.80 -14.53 12.40
CA ARG A 14 -4.05 -13.10 12.62
C ARG A 14 -4.00 -12.36 11.28
N PRO A 15 -5.00 -11.53 10.95
CA PRO A 15 -5.01 -10.79 9.69
C PRO A 15 -3.87 -9.77 9.67
N THR A 16 -3.04 -9.83 8.64
CA THR A 16 -1.97 -8.87 8.39
C THR A 16 -2.43 -7.85 7.36
N SER A 17 -2.29 -6.56 7.66
CA SER A 17 -2.59 -5.53 6.67
C SER A 17 -1.42 -5.37 5.69
N LEU A 18 -1.73 -5.35 4.40
CA LEU A 18 -0.78 -5.06 3.34
C LEU A 18 -0.50 -3.55 3.25
N ILE A 19 0.78 -3.21 3.32
CA ILE A 19 1.32 -1.88 3.08
C ILE A 19 2.19 -1.95 1.84
N VAL A 20 1.91 -1.08 0.87
CA VAL A 20 2.74 -0.95 -0.33
C VAL A 20 3.61 0.28 -0.21
N LEU A 21 4.88 0.13 -0.52
CA LEU A 21 5.83 1.22 -0.67
C LEU A 21 6.09 1.40 -2.16
N THR A 22 6.03 2.64 -2.65
CA THR A 22 6.31 2.98 -4.04
C THR A 22 7.25 4.17 -4.13
N GLY A 23 7.99 4.29 -5.23
CA GLY A 23 9.01 5.33 -5.42
C GLY A 23 10.37 5.01 -4.78
N LEU A 24 10.55 3.81 -4.22
CA LEU A 24 11.85 3.33 -3.74
C LEU A 24 12.56 2.52 -4.84
N ASP A 25 13.83 2.86 -5.06
CA ASP A 25 14.75 2.10 -5.91
C ASP A 25 15.68 1.24 -5.06
N VAL A 26 15.25 0.03 -4.77
CA VAL A 26 15.98 -0.93 -3.94
C VAL A 26 17.18 -1.55 -4.70
N THR A 27 17.26 -1.33 -6.02
CA THR A 27 18.28 -1.93 -6.89
C THR A 27 19.54 -1.08 -7.01
N TYR A 28 19.39 0.22 -7.28
CA TYR A 28 20.52 1.11 -7.54
C TYR A 28 20.77 2.12 -6.41
N ASN A 29 19.80 2.38 -5.53
CA ASN A 29 19.95 3.35 -4.46
C ASN A 29 20.08 2.65 -3.09
N ALA A 30 21.26 2.78 -2.48
CA ALA A 30 21.57 2.19 -1.17
C ALA A 30 20.70 2.77 -0.04
N ILE A 31 20.34 4.05 -0.08
CA ILE A 31 19.48 4.68 0.93
C ILE A 31 18.07 4.09 0.84
N HIS A 32 17.53 3.95 -0.37
CA HIS A 32 16.22 3.35 -0.59
C HIS A 32 16.18 1.89 -0.13
N LYS A 33 17.26 1.14 -0.38
CA LYS A 33 17.41 -0.21 0.14
C LYS A 33 17.46 -0.26 1.67
N LEU A 34 18.19 0.65 2.32
CA LEU A 34 18.21 0.74 3.78
C LEU A 34 16.84 1.09 4.36
N ILE A 35 16.09 1.99 3.73
CA ILE A 35 14.72 2.32 4.11
C ILE A 35 13.85 1.06 4.02
N TRP A 36 13.90 0.35 2.90
CA TRP A 36 13.18 -0.91 2.69
C TRP A 36 13.53 -1.96 3.76
N ASP A 37 14.81 -2.21 3.96
CA ASP A 37 15.31 -3.18 4.93
C ASP A 37 14.88 -2.83 6.36
N SER A 38 14.82 -1.54 6.71
CA SER A 38 14.32 -1.07 8.00
C SER A 38 12.85 -1.43 8.22
N PHE A 39 11.99 -1.30 7.20
CA PHE A 39 10.59 -1.73 7.30
C PHE A 39 10.45 -3.26 7.43
N CYS A 40 11.28 -4.03 6.75
CA CYS A 40 11.22 -5.50 6.78
C CYS A 40 11.80 -6.09 8.07
N ASN A 41 12.92 -5.55 8.56
CA ASN A 41 13.70 -6.14 9.65
C ASN A 41 13.34 -5.60 11.03
N ASN A 42 12.77 -4.39 11.15
CA ASN A 42 12.45 -3.77 12.44
C ASN A 42 11.09 -4.26 13.01
N ARG A 43 10.92 -5.59 13.07
CA ARG A 43 9.77 -6.27 13.68
C ARG A 43 9.98 -6.40 15.18
N ARG A 44 9.74 -5.32 15.93
CA ARG A 44 9.64 -5.41 17.39
C ARG A 44 8.47 -6.35 17.76
N PRO A 45 8.63 -7.23 18.75
CA PRO A 45 7.61 -8.23 19.11
C PRO A 45 6.27 -7.62 19.54
N ASP A 46 6.26 -6.36 20.02
CA ASP A 46 5.05 -5.65 20.44
C ASP A 46 4.25 -5.01 19.29
N ARG A 47 4.76 -5.02 18.05
CA ARG A 47 4.07 -4.41 16.91
C ARG A 47 3.18 -5.41 16.19
N VAL A 48 1.99 -4.95 15.78
CA VAL A 48 1.07 -5.71 14.93
C VAL A 48 1.82 -6.16 13.66
N PRO A 49 1.68 -7.43 13.23
CA PRO A 49 2.35 -7.91 12.04
C PRO A 49 1.82 -7.20 10.79
N LEU A 50 2.69 -6.46 10.11
CA LEU A 50 2.42 -5.77 8.86
C LEU A 50 3.13 -6.49 7.70
N GLN A 51 2.46 -6.57 6.55
CA GLN A 51 3.05 -7.08 5.33
C GLN A 51 3.48 -5.88 4.48
N PHE A 52 4.78 -5.77 4.20
CA PHE A 52 5.30 -4.74 3.30
C PHE A 52 5.59 -5.34 1.93
N LYS A 53 5.27 -4.60 0.86
CA LYS A 53 5.69 -4.90 -0.51
C LYS A 53 6.17 -3.63 -1.19
N VAL A 54 7.21 -3.73 -2.02
CA VAL A 54 7.62 -2.65 -2.91
C VAL A 54 6.99 -2.88 -4.28
N PHE A 55 6.29 -1.87 -4.79
CA PHE A 55 5.75 -1.88 -6.15
C PHE A 55 6.16 -0.61 -6.89
N SER A 56 6.20 -0.71 -8.22
CA SER A 56 6.38 0.45 -9.10
C SER A 56 5.19 1.42 -9.00
N GLY A 57 5.41 2.69 -9.34
CA GLY A 57 4.39 3.74 -9.23
C GLY A 57 3.18 3.55 -10.14
N ASP A 58 3.36 2.79 -11.22
CA ASP A 58 2.37 2.42 -12.23
C ASP A 58 1.66 1.10 -11.91
N HIS A 59 1.91 0.48 -10.76
CA HIS A 59 1.27 -0.77 -10.39
C HIS A 59 -0.25 -0.65 -10.38
N GLU A 60 -0.91 -1.50 -11.18
CA GLU A 60 -2.36 -1.55 -11.27
C GLU A 60 -2.96 -2.40 -10.15
N TYR A 61 -3.75 -1.77 -9.28
CA TYR A 61 -4.49 -2.50 -8.26
C TYR A 61 -5.81 -3.08 -8.81
N PRO A 62 -6.32 -4.19 -8.23
CA PRO A 62 -7.58 -4.75 -8.66
C PRO A 62 -8.72 -3.74 -8.50
N LYS A 63 -9.36 -3.37 -9.62
CA LYS A 63 -10.46 -2.41 -9.62
C LYS A 63 -11.63 -2.89 -8.75
N CYS A 64 -12.28 -1.95 -8.06
CA CYS A 64 -13.51 -2.26 -7.35
C CYS A 64 -14.61 -2.58 -8.38
N ARG A 65 -15.02 -3.85 -8.49
CA ARG A 65 -16.10 -4.23 -9.40
C ARG A 65 -17.42 -3.72 -8.82
N THR A 66 -17.96 -2.65 -9.40
CA THR A 66 -19.21 -1.99 -9.01
C THR A 66 -20.47 -2.76 -9.42
N ASN A 67 -20.33 -3.96 -9.98
CA ASN A 67 -21.45 -4.72 -10.52
C ASN A 67 -22.27 -5.36 -9.38
N LYS A 68 -23.03 -4.52 -8.67
CA LYS A 68 -24.13 -4.93 -7.80
C LYS A 68 -25.21 -5.51 -8.73
N ARG A 69 -25.23 -6.83 -8.92
CA ARG A 69 -26.37 -7.49 -9.56
C ARG A 69 -27.62 -7.18 -8.73
N GLN A 70 -28.47 -6.31 -9.26
CA GLN A 70 -29.79 -6.01 -8.74
C GLN A 70 -30.75 -7.11 -9.20
N SER A 71 -30.73 -8.28 -8.55
CA SER A 71 -31.87 -9.18 -8.55
C SER A 71 -31.76 -10.13 -7.36
N TYR A 72 -32.40 -9.72 -6.25
CA TYR A 72 -32.39 -10.46 -4.99
C TYR A 72 -33.40 -11.63 -4.98
N GLU A 73 -34.38 -11.63 -5.88
CA GLU A 73 -35.54 -12.54 -5.79
C GLU A 73 -35.21 -14.02 -6.02
N TRP A 74 -34.09 -14.34 -6.70
CA TRP A 74 -33.74 -15.73 -7.04
C TRP A 74 -32.29 -16.09 -6.70
N TYR A 75 -31.58 -15.23 -5.96
CA TYR A 75 -30.17 -15.46 -5.65
C TYR A 75 -29.97 -16.25 -4.36
N ILE A 76 -29.73 -17.55 -4.50
CA ILE A 76 -29.25 -18.39 -3.39
C ILE A 76 -27.73 -18.17 -3.25
N PRO A 77 -27.23 -17.69 -2.09
CA PRO A 77 -25.81 -17.44 -1.92
C PRO A 77 -25.02 -18.76 -1.96
N LYS A 78 -23.98 -18.81 -2.79
CA LYS A 78 -23.13 -20.00 -2.96
C LYS A 78 -22.20 -20.30 -1.76
N GLY A 79 -22.20 -19.44 -0.74
CA GLY A 79 -21.36 -19.53 0.46
C GLY A 79 -21.29 -18.20 1.24
N ILE A 80 -20.61 -18.20 2.38
CA ILE A 80 -20.46 -17.02 3.27
C ILE A 80 -19.47 -16.00 2.68
N VAL A 81 -18.35 -16.49 2.12
CA VAL A 81 -17.28 -15.66 1.57
C VAL A 81 -17.07 -16.01 0.09
N LYS A 82 -16.91 -14.98 -0.74
CA LYS A 82 -16.59 -15.18 -2.16
C LYS A 82 -15.22 -15.83 -2.32
N THR A 83 -15.12 -16.82 -3.20
CA THR A 83 -13.84 -17.45 -3.56
C THR A 83 -12.81 -16.40 -3.97
N GLY A 84 -11.61 -16.45 -3.38
CA GLY A 84 -10.53 -15.50 -3.63
C GLY A 84 -10.66 -14.16 -2.90
N TRP A 85 -11.71 -13.93 -2.10
CA TRP A 85 -11.85 -12.69 -1.32
C TRP A 85 -10.69 -12.50 -0.33
N MET A 86 -10.29 -13.57 0.36
CA MET A 86 -9.16 -13.56 1.29
C MET A 86 -7.85 -13.19 0.58
N HIS A 87 -7.49 -13.93 -0.47
CA HIS A 87 -6.30 -13.64 -1.27
C HIS A 87 -6.26 -12.18 -1.76
N LYS A 88 -7.39 -11.70 -2.29
CA LYS A 88 -7.53 -10.32 -2.75
C LYS A 88 -7.30 -9.30 -1.64
N HIS A 89 -7.93 -9.47 -0.47
CA HIS A 89 -7.86 -8.50 0.62
C HIS A 89 -6.60 -8.62 1.49
N ILE A 90 -5.87 -9.74 1.40
CA ILE A 90 -4.61 -9.95 2.11
C ILE A 90 -3.42 -9.59 1.22
N GLN A 91 -3.43 -9.96 -0.06
CA GLN A 91 -2.23 -9.91 -0.91
C GLN A 91 -2.25 -8.87 -2.03
N GLU A 92 -3.44 -8.44 -2.48
CA GLU A 92 -3.59 -7.55 -3.64
C GLU A 92 -4.08 -6.15 -3.27
N VAL A 93 -4.92 -6.01 -2.25
CA VAL A 93 -5.53 -4.73 -1.87
C VAL A 93 -4.80 -4.17 -0.66
N PRO A 94 -3.96 -3.13 -0.84
CA PRO A 94 -3.27 -2.52 0.28
C PRO A 94 -4.24 -1.75 1.18
N ALA A 95 -3.96 -1.77 2.48
CA ALA A 95 -4.56 -0.87 3.45
C ALA A 95 -3.97 0.53 3.31
N VAL A 96 -2.66 0.61 3.06
CA VAL A 96 -1.91 1.86 2.91
C VAL A 96 -0.94 1.75 1.73
N VAL A 97 -0.88 2.80 0.91
CA VAL A 97 0.19 2.99 -0.07
C VAL A 97 1.02 4.21 0.33
N VAL A 98 2.33 4.02 0.46
CA VAL A 98 3.29 5.06 0.82
C VAL A 98 4.11 5.42 -0.41
N VAL A 99 4.02 6.67 -0.85
CA VAL A 99 4.77 7.22 -1.98
C VAL A 99 6.02 7.90 -1.42
N PHE A 100 7.19 7.31 -1.69
CA PHE A 100 8.48 7.90 -1.39
C PHE A 100 8.89 8.82 -2.54
N PHE A 101 9.40 9.98 -2.18
CA PHE A 101 9.88 10.96 -3.15
C PHE A 101 11.11 11.66 -2.60
N ASP A 102 12.21 11.61 -3.35
CA ASP A 102 13.43 12.35 -3.02
C ASP A 102 13.20 13.84 -3.28
N LEU A 103 13.20 14.65 -2.23
CA LEU A 103 13.05 16.09 -2.33
C LEU A 103 13.78 16.81 -1.20
N ASP A 104 14.93 17.36 -1.57
CA ASP A 104 15.74 18.20 -0.70
C ASP A 104 15.27 19.67 -0.74
N TRP A 105 15.56 20.42 0.33
CA TRP A 105 15.13 21.82 0.49
C TRP A 105 15.89 22.81 -0.39
N ASP A 106 17.07 22.44 -0.86
CA ASP A 106 17.97 23.23 -1.71
C ASP A 106 17.73 23.02 -3.21
N GLU A 107 16.67 22.29 -3.58
CA GLU A 107 16.37 21.97 -4.97
C GLU A 107 16.03 23.25 -5.76
N PRO A 108 16.81 23.62 -6.79
CA PRO A 108 16.64 24.88 -7.53
C PRO A 108 15.32 24.93 -8.31
N MET A 109 14.73 23.77 -8.61
CA MET A 109 13.47 23.61 -9.36
C MET A 109 12.36 23.05 -8.46
N TRP A 110 12.20 23.60 -7.25
CA TRP A 110 11.19 23.17 -6.28
C TRP A 110 9.78 22.98 -6.86
N LYS A 111 9.30 23.95 -7.64
CA LYS A 111 7.94 23.91 -8.22
C LYS A 111 7.76 22.75 -9.21
N GLU A 112 8.77 22.43 -10.01
CA GLU A 112 8.70 21.33 -10.97
C GLU A 112 8.71 19.98 -10.26
N ARG A 113 9.57 19.81 -9.25
CA ARG A 113 9.60 18.60 -8.41
C ARG A 113 8.30 18.41 -7.62
N GLN A 114 7.75 19.50 -7.10
CA GLN A 114 6.45 19.47 -6.44
C GLN A 114 5.35 19.00 -7.39
N MET A 115 5.34 19.50 -8.63
CA MET A 115 4.39 19.08 -9.66
C MET A 115 4.58 17.59 -10.00
N GLU A 116 5.83 17.15 -10.17
CA GLU A 116 6.17 15.74 -10.41
C GLU A 116 5.65 14.83 -9.29
N CYS A 117 5.87 15.22 -8.03
CA CYS A 117 5.37 14.49 -6.87
C CYS A 117 3.83 14.43 -6.86
N ALA A 118 3.16 15.55 -7.11
CA ALA A 118 1.71 15.61 -7.19
C ALA A 118 1.15 14.69 -8.28
N THR A 119 1.76 14.68 -9.48
CA THR A 119 1.37 13.79 -10.58
C THR A 119 1.56 12.31 -10.20
N ARG A 120 2.67 11.94 -9.56
CA ARG A 120 2.89 10.56 -9.09
C ARG A 120 1.84 10.13 -8.07
N VAL A 121 1.50 10.99 -7.11
CA VAL A 121 0.45 10.73 -6.12
C VAL A 121 -0.91 10.60 -6.78
N GLU A 122 -1.20 11.41 -7.80
CA GLU A 122 -2.44 11.33 -8.54
C GLU A 122 -2.59 10.01 -9.32
N ILE A 123 -1.52 9.54 -9.96
CA ILE A 123 -1.49 8.23 -10.63
C ILE A 123 -1.82 7.10 -9.65
N VAL A 124 -1.17 7.10 -8.48
CA VAL A 124 -1.41 6.11 -7.42
C VAL A 124 -2.85 6.21 -6.89
N ARG A 125 -3.36 7.42 -6.70
CA ARG A 125 -4.74 7.63 -6.26
C ARG A 125 -5.75 7.12 -7.30
N ASN A 126 -5.45 7.30 -8.59
CA ASN A 126 -6.28 6.83 -9.69
C ASN A 126 -6.29 5.31 -9.79
N SER A 127 -5.16 4.64 -9.56
CA SER A 127 -5.10 3.17 -9.55
C SER A 127 -5.87 2.56 -8.37
N LEU A 128 -6.06 3.32 -7.28
CA LEU A 128 -6.79 2.92 -6.06
C LEU A 128 -8.28 3.33 -6.03
N GLN A 129 -8.82 3.89 -7.11
CA GLN A 129 -10.21 4.38 -7.13
C GLN A 129 -11.23 3.30 -6.68
N GLY A 130 -12.14 3.70 -5.80
CA GLY A 130 -13.19 2.83 -5.26
C GLY A 130 -12.72 1.88 -4.15
N ARG A 131 -11.52 2.07 -3.59
CA ARG A 131 -11.01 1.36 -2.41
C ARG A 131 -10.87 2.29 -1.21
N SER A 132 -10.93 1.74 -0.01
CA SER A 132 -10.72 2.46 1.26
C SER A 132 -9.23 2.59 1.63
N THR A 133 -8.32 2.41 0.67
CA THR A 133 -6.87 2.49 0.85
C THR A 133 -6.45 3.92 1.17
N LYS A 134 -5.57 4.09 2.18
CA LYS A 134 -4.99 5.38 2.53
C LYS A 134 -3.70 5.60 1.74
N VAL A 135 -3.50 6.82 1.24
CA VAL A 135 -2.26 7.21 0.57
C VAL A 135 -1.48 8.15 1.48
N ALA A 136 -0.21 7.86 1.69
CA ALA A 136 0.73 8.69 2.43
C ALA A 136 1.90 9.08 1.52
N VAL A 137 2.42 10.29 1.69
CA VAL A 137 3.60 10.78 0.97
C VAL A 137 4.73 10.95 1.97
N VAL A 138 5.90 10.43 1.64
CA VAL A 138 7.11 10.55 2.46
C VAL A 138 8.19 11.19 1.61
N LEU A 139 8.69 12.33 2.09
CA LEU A 139 9.80 13.02 1.48
C LEU A 139 11.10 12.48 2.07
N ILE A 140 12.00 12.00 1.22
CA ILE A 140 13.34 11.59 1.60
C ILE A 140 14.23 12.81 1.44
N GLN A 141 14.93 13.16 2.52
CA GLN A 141 15.79 14.34 2.61
C GLN A 141 17.17 13.93 3.10
N LYS A 142 18.20 14.45 2.46
CA LYS A 142 19.61 14.28 2.86
C LYS A 142 19.99 15.26 3.96
N ASN A 143 19.42 16.46 3.92
CA ASN A 143 19.68 17.52 4.88
C ASN A 143 18.49 17.65 5.84
N ALA A 144 18.77 17.77 7.14
CA ALA A 144 17.73 18.07 8.12
C ALA A 144 17.10 19.43 7.79
N PRO A 145 15.77 19.58 7.95
CA PRO A 145 15.13 20.87 7.74
C PRO A 145 15.81 21.93 8.62
N LEU A 146 16.12 23.08 8.02
CA LEU A 146 16.60 24.24 8.78
C LEU A 146 15.61 24.49 9.93
N PRO A 147 16.08 24.65 11.18
CA PRO A 147 15.18 24.89 12.31
C PRO A 147 14.30 26.09 11.99
N PRO A 148 12.99 26.06 12.34
CA PRO A 148 12.13 27.20 12.11
C PRO A 148 12.74 28.41 12.83
N GLU A 149 13.07 29.46 12.07
CA GLU A 149 13.40 30.74 12.67
C GLU A 149 12.21 31.14 13.54
N LYS A 150 12.45 31.18 14.86
CA LYS A 150 11.47 31.69 15.81
C LYS A 150 11.28 33.18 15.50
N MET A 151 10.16 33.51 14.85
CA MET A 151 9.58 34.86 14.92
C MET A 151 8.84 35.03 16.24
#